data_AF-F0G7W1-F1
#
_entry.id   AF-F0G7W1-F1
#
_cell.length_a   1.000
_cell.length_b   1.000
_cell.length_c   1.000
_cell.angle_alpha   90.00
_cell.angle_beta   90.00
_cell.angle_gamma   90.00
#
_symmetry.space_group_name_H-M   'P 1'
#
loop_
_entity.id
_entity.type
_entity.pdbx_description
1 polymer ?
#
loop_
_entity_poly.entity_id
_entity_poly.type
_entity_poly.pdbx_seq_one_letter_code
_entity_poly.pdbx_strand_id
1 'polypeptide(L)' 'LVDAVLARCTEVDSGARNVDHILNGTLLPEIAGHVLGRIADGAAIARIAVRADEAGEFAYTVE' A
#
# COMPACT_ATOMS: atom_id res chain seq x y z
N LEU A 1 -3.54 -6.81 8.82
CA LEU A 1 -3.55 -5.49 8.13
C LEU A 1 -3.80 -4.38 9.14
N VAL A 2 -4.94 -4.38 9.84
CA VAL A 2 -5.24 -3.41 10.89
C VAL A 2 -4.21 -3.43 12.02
N ASP A 3 -3.75 -4.61 12.46
CA ASP A 3 -2.75 -4.72 13.54
C ASP A 3 -1.34 -4.27 13.11
N ALA A 4 -0.98 -4.43 11.84
CA ALA A 4 0.31 -3.95 11.29
C ALA A 4 0.33 -2.43 11.15
N VAL A 5 -0.83 -1.83 10.85
CA VAL A 5 -1.01 -0.36 10.87
C VAL A 5 -0.99 0.15 12.32
N LEU A 6 -1.56 -0.60 13.26
CA LEU A 6 -1.57 -0.24 14.69
C LEU A 6 -0.18 -0.31 15.33
N ALA A 7 0.65 -1.30 14.97
CA ALA A 7 2.00 -1.44 15.49
C ALA A 7 2.91 -0.24 15.12
N ARG A 8 2.77 0.31 13.91
CA ARG A 8 3.50 1.53 13.48
C ARG A 8 2.99 2.83 14.10
N CYS A 9 1.88 2.81 14.83
CA CYS A 9 1.35 3.96 15.56
C CYS A 9 1.83 4.03 17.02
N THR A 10 2.69 3.11 17.48
CA THR A 10 3.24 3.12 18.86
C THR A 10 4.59 3.81 19.00
N GLU A 11 5.21 4.27 17.91
CA GLU A 11 6.38 5.16 18.01
C GLU A 11 5.94 6.62 18.13
N VAL A 12 6.22 7.14 19.33
CA VAL A 12 5.99 8.51 19.78
C VAL A 12 6.87 9.48 18.97
N ASP A 13 6.38 9.93 17.82
CA ASP A 13 6.22 11.35 17.43
C ASP A 13 5.76 11.42 15.96
N SER A 14 4.60 12.03 15.68
CA SER A 14 4.00 12.29 14.34
C SER A 14 3.15 11.20 13.63
N GLY A 15 2.54 10.27 14.39
CA GLY A 15 1.81 9.08 13.89
C GLY A 15 0.80 9.21 12.73
N ALA A 16 0.29 10.39 12.36
CA ALA A 16 -0.54 10.58 11.16
C ALA A 16 0.25 11.03 9.91
N ARG A 17 1.32 11.82 10.08
CA ARG A 17 2.12 12.33 8.95
C ARG A 17 3.01 11.26 8.34
N ASN A 18 3.49 10.33 9.19
CA ASN A 18 4.26 9.19 8.70
C ASN A 18 3.38 8.27 7.84
N VAL A 19 2.14 8.02 8.27
CA VAL A 19 1.14 7.27 7.49
C VAL A 19 0.84 7.98 6.16
N ASP A 20 0.59 9.29 6.16
CA ASP A 20 0.37 10.04 4.92
C ASP A 20 1.56 9.98 3.96
N HIS A 21 2.79 10.02 4.48
CA HIS A 21 4.01 9.93 3.66
C HIS A 21 4.15 8.56 3.02
N ILE A 22 3.84 7.48 3.74
CA ILE A 22 3.89 6.13 3.22
C ILE A 22 2.79 5.92 2.18
N LEU A 23 1.56 6.31 2.50
CA LEU A 23 0.42 6.12 1.61
C LEU A 23 0.60 6.90 0.30
N ASN A 24 0.93 8.19 0.37
CA ASN A 24 1.06 9.03 -0.82
C ASN A 24 2.41 8.90 -1.52
N GLY A 25 3.47 8.58 -0.79
CA GLY A 25 4.83 8.52 -1.33
C GLY A 25 5.22 7.16 -1.90
N THR A 26 4.57 6.07 -1.49
CA THR A 26 4.93 4.71 -1.93
C THR A 26 3.71 3.91 -2.38
N LEU A 27 2.74 3.70 -1.49
CA LEU A 27 1.65 2.76 -1.73
C LEU A 27 0.75 3.15 -2.90
N LEU A 28 0.31 4.40 -2.98
CA LEU A 28 -0.57 4.89 -4.05
C LEU A 28 0.14 4.92 -5.42
N PRO A 29 1.38 5.42 -5.56
CA PRO A 29 2.14 5.32 -6.81
C PRO A 29 2.28 3.88 -7.33
N GLU A 30 2.56 2.91 -6.46
CA GLU A 30 2.72 1.51 -6.87
C GLU A 30 1.39 0.90 -7.33
N ILE A 31 0.29 1.16 -6.61
CA ILE A 31 -1.05 0.77 -7.03
C ILE A 31 -1.40 1.39 -8.39
N ALA A 32 -1.08 2.67 -8.60
CA ALA A 32 -1.31 3.33 -9.88
C ALA A 32 -0.54 2.63 -11.01
N GLY A 33 0.71 2.22 -10.78
CA GLY A 33 1.49 1.42 -11.73
C GLY A 33 0.81 0.10 -12.10
N HIS A 34 0.34 -0.66 -11.10
CA HIS A 34 -0.38 -1.91 -11.32
C HIS A 34 -1.70 -1.72 -12.09
N VAL A 35 -2.45 -0.67 -11.77
CA VAL A 35 -3.71 -0.34 -12.44
C VAL A 35 -3.46 0.03 -13.89
N LEU A 36 -2.50 0.92 -14.14
CA LEU A 36 -2.17 1.36 -15.49
C LEU A 36 -1.64 0.20 -16.35
N GLY A 37 -0.85 -0.71 -15.79
CA GLY A 37 -0.40 -1.92 -16.47
C GLY A 37 -1.57 -2.80 -16.92
N ARG A 38 -2.51 -3.09 -16.03
CA ARG A 38 -3.72 -3.87 -16.36
C ARG A 38 -4.61 -3.19 -17.41
N ILE A 39 -4.75 -1.86 -17.34
CA ILE A 39 -5.48 -1.09 -18.36
C ILE A 39 -4.78 -1.20 -19.72
N ALA A 40 -3.44 -1.09 -19.76
CA ALA A 40 -2.67 -1.25 -20.99
C ALA A 40 -2.82 -2.65 -21.60
N ASP A 41 -2.94 -3.67 -20.74
CA ASP A 41 -3.19 -5.06 -21.15
C ASP A 41 -4.66 -5.34 -21.51
N GLY A 42 -5.56 -4.35 -21.39
CA GLY A 42 -7.00 -4.52 -21.61
C GLY A 42 -7.68 -5.45 -20.59
N ALA A 43 -7.02 -5.72 -19.47
CA ALA A 43 -7.48 -6.63 -18.43
C ALA A 43 -8.33 -5.91 -17.39
N ALA A 44 -9.41 -6.54 -16.96
CA ALA A 44 -10.20 -6.06 -15.83
C ALA A 44 -9.40 -6.14 -14.52
N ILE A 45 -9.74 -5.26 -13.58
CA ILE A 45 -9.25 -5.29 -12.21
C ILE A 45 -10.46 -5.50 -11.31
N ALA A 46 -10.55 -6.67 -10.69
CA ALA A 46 -11.58 -7.00 -9.72
C ALA A 46 -11.14 -6.61 -8.31
N ARG A 47 -9.85 -6.79 -7.98
CA ARG A 47 -9.33 -6.52 -6.63
C ARG A 47 -7.83 -6.24 -6.65
N ILE A 48 -7.42 -5.33 -5.76
CA ILE A 48 -6.00 -5.17 -5.39
C ILE A 48 -5.90 -5.43 -3.90
N ALA A 49 -5.16 -6.48 -3.53
CA ALA A 49 -4.83 -6.79 -2.15
C ALA A 49 -3.41 -6.31 -1.87
N VAL A 50 -3.25 -5.57 -0.76
CA VAL A 50 -1.95 -5.09 -0.29
C VAL A 50 -1.67 -5.72 1.07
N ARG A 51 -0.45 -6.21 1.26
CA ARG A 51 0.05 -6.70 2.55
C ARG A 51 1.33 -5.96 2.89
N ALA A 52 1.53 -5.67 4.18
CA ALA A 52 2.80 -5.18 4.69
C ALA A 52 3.43 -6.30 5.53
N ASP A 53 4.71 -6.56 5.34
CA ASP A 53 5.47 -7.49 6.17
C ASP A 53 6.07 -6.81 7.42
N GLU A 54 6.77 -7.57 8.24
CA GLU A 54 7.41 -7.08 9.48
C GLU A 54 8.55 -6.08 9.21
N ALA A 55 9.11 -6.07 7.99
CA ALA A 55 10.13 -5.11 7.55
C ALA A 55 9.51 -3.80 7.02
N GLY A 56 8.19 -3.76 6.82
CA GLY A 56 7.47 -2.62 6.27
C GLY A 56 7.46 -2.56 4.75
N GLU A 57 7.85 -3.65 4.08
CA GLU A 57 7.76 -3.78 2.63
C GLU A 57 6.32 -4.14 2.22
N PHE A 58 5.87 -3.60 1.09
CA PHE A 58 4.53 -3.83 0.58
C PHE A 58 4.52 -4.92 -0.51
N ALA A 59 3.66 -5.92 -0.33
CA ALA A 59 3.37 -6.93 -1.33
C ALA A 59 1.98 -6.70 -1.93
N TYR A 60 1.90 -6.73 -3.26
CA TYR A 60 0.69 -6.47 -4.02
C TYR A 60 0.20 -7.73 -4.74
N THR A 61 -1.09 -7.96 -4.72
CA THR A 61 -1.76 -9.00 -5.52
C THR A 61 -2.91 -8.36 -6.26
N VAL A 62 -2.87 -8.44 -7.59
CA VAL A 62 -3.88 -7.88 -8.49
C VAL A 62 -4.67 -9.03 -9.09
N GLU A 63 -5.98 -9.02 -8.90
CA GLU A 63 -6.94 -9.99 -9.44
C GLU A 63 -7.78 -9.33 -10.53
#